data_AF-A0A538K4T9-F1
#
_entry.id   AF-A0A538K4T9-F1
#
_cell.length_a   1.000
_cell.length_b   1.000
_cell.length_c   1.000
_cell.angle_alpha   90.00
_cell.angle_beta   90.00
_cell.angle_gamma   90.00
#
_symmetry.space_group_name_H-M   'P 1'
#
loop_
_entity.id
_entity.type
_entity.pdbx_description
1 polymer ?
#
loop_
_entity_poly.entity_id
_entity_poly.type
_entity_poly.pdbx_seq_one_letter_code
_entity_poly.pdbx_strand_id
1 'polypeptide(L)'
;MGGDDLDADAACAAGLLSEVAGESDDVVALARARVNKMLRRAPLSFAAAKRLLQMSADVDLRSGMLAESLAQTALLQSEDHREGLAAARDRRDPTFKGA
;
A
#
# COMPACT_ATOMS: atom_id res chain seq x y z
N MET A 1 17.84 15.58 24.65
CA MET A 1 16.42 15.26 24.41
C MET A 1 15.66 16.57 24.28
N GLY A 2 15.88 17.31 23.18
CA GLY A 2 15.18 18.57 22.92
C GLY A 2 13.75 18.26 22.50
N GLY A 3 12.77 18.91 23.13
CA GLY A 3 11.35 18.77 22.83
C GLY A 3 10.87 19.85 21.87
N ASP A 4 11.70 20.19 20.88
CA ASP A 4 11.38 21.23 19.92
C ASP A 4 10.32 20.73 18.94
N ASP A 5 9.39 21.61 18.57
CA ASP A 5 8.34 21.31 17.62
C ASP A 5 8.92 21.10 16.21
N LEU A 6 8.38 20.12 15.49
CA LEU A 6 8.74 19.82 14.12
C LEU A 6 7.63 20.33 13.19
N ASP A 7 7.97 21.25 12.30
CA ASP A 7 7.01 21.72 11.28
C ASP A 7 6.70 20.63 10.25
N ALA A 8 5.62 20.84 9.47
CA ALA A 8 5.11 19.84 8.54
C ALA A 8 6.11 19.49 7.43
N ASP A 9 6.85 20.48 6.92
CA ASP A 9 7.81 20.28 5.82
C ASP A 9 9.03 19.49 6.30
N ALA A 10 9.56 19.83 7.47
CA ALA A 10 10.63 19.10 8.12
C ALA A 10 10.21 17.67 8.49
N ALA A 11 8.97 17.48 8.99
CA ALA A 11 8.41 16.16 9.27
C ALA A 11 8.25 15.31 8.00
N CYS A 12 7.86 15.92 6.88
CA CYS A 12 7.77 15.24 5.58
C CYS A 12 9.17 14.86 5.06
N ALA A 13 10.15 15.77 5.16
CA ALA A 13 11.53 15.50 4.76
C ALA A 13 12.17 14.38 5.61
N ALA A 14 11.80 14.29 6.89
CA ALA A 14 12.22 13.22 7.80
C ALA A 14 11.51 11.87 7.55
N GLY A 15 10.51 11.83 6.65
CA GLY A 15 9.75 10.63 6.34
C GLY A 15 8.64 10.28 7.34
N LEU A 16 8.34 11.16 8.29
CA LEU A 16 7.24 10.98 9.25
C LEU A 16 5.88 11.25 8.59
N LEU A 17 5.82 12.28 7.74
CA LEU A 17 4.66 12.58 6.89
C LEU A 17 4.92 12.10 5.47
N SER A 18 3.87 11.61 4.81
CA SER A 18 3.98 11.12 3.44
C SER A 18 3.76 12.21 2.38
N GLU A 19 3.19 13.36 2.76
CA GLU A 19 2.97 14.57 1.95
C GLU A 19 2.38 15.66 2.86
N VAL A 20 2.61 16.91 2.46
CA VAL A 20 2.07 18.12 3.10
C VAL A 20 1.05 18.75 2.16
N ALA A 21 -0.11 19.14 2.69
CA ALA A 21 -1.13 19.85 1.91
C ALA A 21 -0.69 21.31 1.70
N GLY A 22 -0.99 21.89 0.54
CA GLY A 22 -0.74 23.32 0.31
C GLY A 22 -1.64 24.21 1.17
N GLU A 23 -1.31 25.50 1.28
CA GLU A 23 -2.07 26.46 2.10
C GLU A 23 -3.56 26.58 1.73
N SER A 24 -3.90 26.27 0.47
CA SER A 24 -5.28 26.32 -0.04
C SER A 24 -5.97 24.95 -0.11
N ASP A 25 -5.27 23.87 0.27
CA ASP A 25 -5.76 22.51 0.14
C ASP A 25 -6.41 22.01 1.45
N ASP A 26 -7.48 21.24 1.32
CA ASP A 26 -8.07 20.50 2.44
C ASP A 26 -7.32 19.17 2.64
N VAL A 27 -6.66 19.02 3.80
CA VAL A 27 -5.92 17.80 4.19
C VAL A 27 -6.80 16.55 4.09
N VAL A 28 -8.09 16.65 4.43
CA VAL A 28 -9.03 15.53 4.35
C VAL A 28 -9.32 15.19 2.89
N ALA A 29 -9.45 16.17 2.02
CA ALA A 29 -9.63 15.94 0.59
C ALA A 29 -8.40 15.25 -0.03
N LEU A 30 -7.19 15.70 0.32
CA LEU A 30 -5.93 15.09 -0.10
C LEU A 30 -5.81 13.64 0.38
N ALA A 31 -6.11 13.39 1.65
CA ALA A 31 -6.12 12.06 2.23
C ALA A 31 -7.13 11.14 1.53
N ARG A 32 -8.35 11.61 1.26
CA ARG A 32 -9.37 10.86 0.50
C ARG A 32 -8.90 10.53 -0.91
N ALA A 33 -8.28 11.49 -1.61
CA ALA A 33 -7.73 11.25 -2.94
C ALA A 33 -6.66 10.15 -2.94
N ARG A 34 -5.80 10.12 -1.91
CA ARG A 34 -4.82 9.04 -1.71
C ARG A 34 -5.49 7.69 -1.45
N VAL A 35 -6.45 7.64 -0.54
CA VAL A 35 -7.20 6.41 -0.23
C VAL A 35 -7.91 5.88 -1.47
N ASN A 36 -8.53 6.75 -2.29
CA ASN A 36 -9.18 6.36 -3.53
C ASN A 36 -8.21 5.68 -4.52
N LYS A 37 -6.94 6.12 -4.57
CA LYS A 37 -5.91 5.43 -5.37
C LYS A 37 -5.55 4.06 -4.79
N MET A 38 -5.51 3.93 -3.46
CA MET A 38 -5.23 2.66 -2.78
C MET A 38 -6.36 1.64 -2.99
N LEU A 39 -7.61 2.09 -2.94
CA LEU A 39 -8.81 1.24 -3.11
C LEU A 39 -8.95 0.64 -4.52
N ARG A 40 -8.19 1.13 -5.51
CA ARG A 40 -8.11 0.52 -6.85
C ARG A 40 -7.25 -0.74 -6.92
N ARG A 41 -6.55 -1.09 -5.84
CA ARG A 41 -5.66 -2.27 -5.78
C ARG A 41 -6.45 -3.50 -5.33
N ALA A 42 -6.01 -4.68 -5.74
CA ALA A 42 -6.57 -5.95 -5.25
C ALA A 42 -6.45 -6.02 -3.71
N PRO A 43 -7.57 -6.12 -2.96
CA PRO A 43 -7.57 -6.06 -1.50
C PRO A 43 -6.64 -7.08 -0.85
N LEU A 44 -6.64 -8.33 -1.32
CA LEU A 44 -5.80 -9.40 -0.74
C LEU A 44 -4.31 -9.11 -0.97
N SER A 45 -3.92 -8.73 -2.18
CA SER A 45 -2.53 -8.40 -2.50
C SER A 45 -2.03 -7.18 -1.75
N PHE A 46 -2.87 -6.14 -1.62
CA PHE A 46 -2.51 -4.94 -0.87
C PHE A 46 -2.33 -5.22 0.62
N ALA A 47 -3.21 -6.03 1.21
CA ALA A 47 -3.10 -6.45 2.61
C ALA A 47 -1.88 -7.36 2.85
N ALA A 48 -1.59 -8.28 1.94
CA ALA A 48 -0.40 -9.13 2.01
C ALA A 48 0.88 -8.31 1.96
N ALA A 49 1.00 -7.38 1.01
CA ALA A 49 2.16 -6.49 0.90
C ALA A 49 2.39 -5.68 2.18
N LYS A 50 1.33 -5.10 2.76
CA LYS A 50 1.43 -4.35 4.03
C LYS A 50 1.94 -5.23 5.18
N ARG A 51 1.42 -6.46 5.30
CA ARG A 51 1.85 -7.40 6.35
C ARG A 51 3.30 -7.85 6.17
N LEU A 52 3.71 -8.14 4.93
CA LEU A 52 5.09 -8.55 4.63
C LEU A 52 6.08 -7.42 4.94
N LEU A 53 5.76 -6.18 4.57
CA LEU A 53 6.59 -5.01 4.91
C LEU A 53 6.72 -4.84 6.42
N GLN A 54 5.63 -4.97 7.16
CA GLN A 54 5.66 -4.87 8.61
C GLN A 54 6.53 -5.97 9.23
N MET A 55 6.34 -7.22 8.81
CA MET A 55 7.11 -8.36 9.32
C MET A 55 8.59 -8.29 8.93
N SER A 56 8.93 -7.72 7.77
CA SER A 56 10.32 -7.65 7.29
C SER A 56 11.26 -6.88 8.21
N ALA A 57 10.74 -6.03 9.08
CA ALA A 57 11.54 -5.34 10.10
C ALA A 57 12.05 -6.27 11.20
N ASP A 58 11.40 -7.43 11.39
CA ASP A 58 11.61 -8.33 12.52
C ASP A 58 12.29 -9.66 12.14
N VAL A 59 12.52 -9.91 10.85
CA VAL A 59 13.04 -11.20 10.35
C VAL A 59 14.23 -11.03 9.42
N ASP A 60 15.04 -12.09 9.31
CA ASP A 60 16.12 -12.13 8.33
C ASP A 60 15.59 -12.27 6.89
N LEU A 61 16.43 -11.93 5.91
CA LEU A 61 16.07 -11.95 4.49
C LEU A 61 15.50 -13.30 4.03
N ARG A 62 16.08 -14.43 4.47
CA ARG A 62 15.63 -15.77 4.04
C ARG A 62 14.22 -16.05 4.55
N SER A 63 13.95 -15.73 5.81
CA SER A 63 12.63 -15.88 6.41
C SER A 63 11.60 -14.96 5.73
N GLY A 64 11.98 -13.72 5.42
CA GLY A 64 11.16 -12.78 4.65
C GLY A 64 10.79 -13.31 3.26
N MET A 65 11.77 -13.80 2.50
CA MET A 65 11.54 -14.36 1.15
C MET A 65 10.64 -15.60 1.18
N LEU A 66 10.77 -16.45 2.21
CA LEU A 66 9.87 -17.60 2.38
C LEU A 66 8.42 -17.16 2.61
N ALA A 67 8.21 -16.19 3.51
CA ALA A 67 6.89 -15.65 3.78
C ALA A 67 6.26 -14.97 2.55
N GLU A 68 7.06 -14.22 1.77
CA GLU A 68 6.63 -13.62 0.51
C GLU A 68 6.20 -14.70 -0.50
N SER A 69 6.99 -15.77 -0.66
CA SER A 69 6.69 -16.88 -1.57
C SER A 69 5.36 -17.57 -1.22
N LEU A 70 5.11 -17.80 0.07
CA LEU A 70 3.85 -18.37 0.54
C LEU A 70 2.66 -17.44 0.27
N ALA A 71 2.80 -16.15 0.58
CA ALA A 71 1.77 -15.16 0.29
C ALA A 71 1.46 -15.06 -1.20
N GLN A 72 2.50 -15.02 -2.05
CA GLN A 72 2.36 -14.99 -3.50
C GLN A 72 1.64 -16.22 -4.03
N THR A 73 1.98 -17.41 -3.53
CA THR A 73 1.31 -18.67 -3.90
C THR A 73 -0.19 -18.61 -3.61
N ALA A 74 -0.59 -18.09 -2.46
CA ALA A 74 -2.00 -17.90 -2.12
C ALA A 74 -2.68 -16.86 -3.02
N LEU A 75 -2.01 -15.73 -3.29
CA LEU A 75 -2.56 -14.67 -4.15
C LEU A 75 -2.80 -15.14 -5.59
N LEU A 76 -1.93 -15.97 -6.14
CA LEU A 76 -2.11 -16.55 -7.48
C LEU A 76 -3.40 -17.37 -7.62
N GLN A 77 -3.94 -17.89 -6.52
CA GLN A 77 -5.17 -18.68 -6.50
C GLN A 77 -6.44 -17.82 -6.38
N SER A 78 -6.32 -16.53 -6.04
CA SER A 78 -7.44 -15.61 -5.83
C SER A 78 -8.24 -15.33 -7.11
N GLU A 79 -9.51 -14.95 -6.95
CA GLU A 79 -10.33 -14.41 -8.03
C GLU A 79 -9.78 -13.08 -8.53
N ASP A 80 -9.28 -12.23 -7.62
CA ASP A 80 -8.68 -10.95 -7.97
C ASP A 80 -7.46 -11.10 -8.91
N HIS A 81 -6.67 -12.18 -8.75
CA HIS A 81 -5.59 -12.47 -9.69
C HIS A 81 -6.13 -12.79 -11.09
N ARG A 82 -7.17 -13.64 -11.18
CA ARG A 82 -7.81 -13.99 -12.46
C ARG A 82 -8.44 -12.76 -13.13
N GLU A 83 -9.13 -11.93 -12.35
CA GLU A 83 -9.72 -10.68 -12.80
C GLU A 83 -8.66 -9.69 -13.29
N GLY A 84 -7.54 -9.55 -12.57
CA GLY A 84 -6.43 -8.70 -13.00
C GLY A 84 -5.87 -9.10 -14.36
N LEU A 85 -5.71 -10.40 -14.60
CA LEU A 85 -5.29 -10.93 -15.90
C LEU A 85 -6.35 -10.70 -16.99
N ALA A 86 -7.62 -10.94 -16.70
CA ALA A 86 -8.72 -10.72 -17.64
C ALA A 86 -8.85 -9.24 -18.02
N ALA A 87 -8.86 -8.34 -17.04
CA ALA A 87 -8.95 -6.91 -17.25
C ALA A 87 -7.78 -6.36 -18.08
N ALA A 88 -6.56 -6.83 -17.81
CA ALA A 88 -5.38 -6.47 -18.59
C ALA A 88 -5.49 -6.95 -20.05
N ARG A 89 -5.93 -8.19 -20.27
CA ARG A 89 -6.16 -8.75 -21.61
C ARG A 89 -7.22 -7.97 -22.37
N ASP A 90 -8.30 -7.59 -21.70
CA ASP A 90 -9.46 -6.92 -22.28
C ASP A 90 -9.30 -5.38 -22.32
N ARG A 91 -8.16 -4.85 -21.86
CA ARG A 91 -7.83 -3.40 -21.80
C ARG A 91 -8.87 -2.55 -21.07
N ARG A 92 -9.37 -3.06 -19.95
CA ARG A 92 -10.34 -2.37 -19.08
C ARG A 92 -9.78 -2.28 -17.66
N ASP A 93 -10.42 -1.43 -16.85
CA ASP A 93 -10.11 -1.40 -15.42
C ASP A 93 -10.60 -2.69 -14.72
N PRO A 94 -9.80 -3.26 -13.79
CA PRO A 94 -10.19 -4.43 -13.02
C PRO A 94 -11.21 -4.09 -11.94
N THR A 95 -12.11 -5.03 -11.64
CA THR A 95 -13.06 -4.93 -10.52
C THR A 95 -12.72 -5.98 -9.45
N PHE A 96 -11.87 -5.58 -8.49
CA PHE A 96 -11.44 -6.47 -7.41
C PHE A 96 -12.52 -6.59 -6.31
N LYS A 97 -12.68 -7.80 -5.78
CA LYS A 97 -13.66 -8.14 -4.74
C LYS A 97 -13.05 -8.67 -3.45
N GLY A 98 -11.76 -8.99 -3.45
CA GLY A 98 -11.07 -9.54 -2.28
C GLY A 98 -11.35 -11.02 -2.02
N ALA A 99 -11.58 -11.79 -3.08
CA ALA A 99 -11.78 -13.24 -3.07
C ALA A 99 -10.72 -13.93 -3.93
#